data_AF-A0A958GWY0-F1
#
_entry.id   AF-A0A958GWY0-F1
#
_cell.length_a   1.000
_cell.length_b   1.000
_cell.length_c   1.000
_cell.angle_alpha   90.00
_cell.angle_beta   90.00
_cell.angle_gamma   90.00
#
_symmetry.space_group_name_H-M   'P 1'
#
loop_
_entity.id
_entity.type
_entity.pdbx_description
1 polymer ?
#
loop_
_entity_poly.entity_id
_entity_poly.type
_entity_poly.pdbx_seq_one_letter_code
_entity_poly.pdbx_strand_id
1 'polypeptide(L)'
;AYPIAEVAVMGADGAVGIIHRGEIKEAADPDAKRAELIEEYKSLFANPYKAAELGYVDEVIDPAETRSRLVSAFDMLRDKKDTNPWKKHGNIPL
;
A
#
# COMPACT_ATOMS: atom_id res chain seq x y z
N ALA A 1 -0.21 -7.61 5.92
CA ALA A 1 -0.82 -7.62 4.58
C ALA A 1 -0.83 -9.04 4.01
N TYR A 2 -1.64 -9.34 3.01
CA TYR A 2 -1.55 -10.61 2.26
C TYR A 2 -0.56 -10.47 1.10
N PRO A 3 -0.04 -11.59 0.53
CA PRO A 3 0.90 -11.52 -0.59
C PRO A 3 0.29 -10.87 -1.84
N ILE A 4 -1.03 -10.96 -1.98
CA ILE A 4 -1.81 -10.38 -3.09
C ILE A 4 -2.22 -8.92 -2.85
N ALA A 5 -1.85 -8.32 -1.71
CA ALA A 5 -2.28 -6.96 -1.39
C ALA A 5 -1.51 -5.93 -2.21
N GLU A 6 -2.23 -5.03 -2.87
CA GLU A 6 -1.66 -3.91 -3.60
C GLU A 6 -1.66 -2.66 -2.71
N VAL A 7 -0.47 -2.12 -2.41
CA VAL A 7 -0.31 -0.91 -1.59
C VAL A 7 0.39 0.14 -2.43
N ALA A 8 -0.38 1.11 -2.94
CA ALA A 8 0.14 2.19 -3.78
C ALA A 8 -0.56 3.53 -3.49
N VAL A 9 0.09 4.63 -3.86
CA VAL A 9 -0.45 5.99 -3.72
C VAL A 9 -1.64 6.23 -4.66
N MET A 10 -1.59 5.63 -5.85
CA MET A 10 -2.64 5.65 -6.86
C MET A 10 -2.51 4.39 -7.74
N GLY A 11 -3.49 4.13 -8.60
CA GLY A 11 -3.41 3.00 -9.54
C GLY A 11 -2.23 3.12 -10.51
N ALA A 12 -1.57 1.99 -10.79
CA ALA A 12 -0.34 1.91 -11.60
C ALA A 12 -0.48 2.60 -12.98
N ASP A 13 -1.63 2.41 -13.61
CA ASP A 13 -1.98 2.99 -14.91
C ASP A 13 -1.93 4.53 -14.91
N GLY A 14 -2.45 5.15 -13.86
CA GLY A 14 -2.43 6.60 -13.66
C GLY A 14 -1.05 7.12 -13.27
N ALA A 15 -0.34 6.40 -12.41
CA ALA A 15 1.01 6.76 -12.00
C ALA A 15 1.98 6.76 -13.19
N VAL A 16 1.98 5.70 -13.99
CA VAL A 16 2.83 5.57 -15.18
C VAL A 16 2.50 6.64 -16.22
N GLY A 17 1.21 6.92 -16.44
CA GLY A 17 0.77 7.97 -17.37
C GLY A 17 1.23 9.38 -17.01
N ILE A 18 1.54 9.64 -15.72
CA ILE A 18 2.07 10.92 -15.25
C ILE A 18 3.61 10.90 -15.25
N ILE A 19 4.22 9.86 -14.64
CA ILE A 19 5.67 9.78 -14.41
C ILE A 19 6.43 9.58 -15.74
N HIS A 20 5.97 8.65 -16.59
CA HIS A 20 6.63 8.29 -17.84
C HIS A 20 5.95 8.89 -19.07
N ARG A 21 5.23 10.00 -18.89
CA ARG A 21 4.44 10.63 -19.97
C ARG A 21 5.27 10.97 -21.20
N GLY A 22 6.52 11.43 -21.00
CA GLY A 22 7.45 11.74 -22.10
C GLY A 22 7.92 10.49 -22.82
N GLU A 23 8.45 9.53 -22.06
CA GLU A 23 8.98 8.26 -22.57
C GLU A 23 7.95 7.46 -23.37
N ILE A 24 6.70 7.41 -22.89
CA ILE A 24 5.60 6.74 -23.60
C ILE A 24 5.28 7.45 -24.93
N LYS A 25 5.33 8.79 -24.96
CA LYS A 25 5.04 9.56 -26.17
C LYS A 25 6.12 9.46 -27.23
N GLU A 26 7.37 9.32 -26.81
CA GLU A 26 8.54 9.25 -27.69
C GLU A 26 8.84 7.81 -28.15
N ALA A 27 8.20 6.82 -27.55
CA ALA A 27 8.35 5.42 -27.92
C ALA A 27 7.79 5.13 -29.33
N ALA A 28 8.45 4.20 -30.02
CA ALA A 28 7.99 3.71 -31.32
C ALA A 28 6.63 3.00 -31.23
N ASP A 29 6.35 2.35 -30.09
CA ASP A 29 5.06 1.76 -29.75
C ASP A 29 4.66 2.23 -28.33
N PRO A 30 3.88 3.33 -28.23
CA PRO A 30 3.44 3.88 -26.95
C PRO A 30 2.62 2.91 -26.10
N ASP A 31 1.79 2.08 -26.71
CA ASP A 31 0.90 1.16 -25.99
C ASP A 31 1.71 0.00 -25.40
N ALA A 32 2.64 -0.56 -26.18
CA ALA A 32 3.56 -1.58 -25.67
C ALA A 32 4.46 -1.03 -24.56
N LYS A 33 5.02 0.18 -24.74
CA LYS A 33 5.89 0.80 -23.74
C LYS A 33 5.15 1.09 -22.43
N ARG A 34 3.90 1.55 -22.55
CA ARG A 34 3.03 1.79 -21.40
C ARG A 34 2.72 0.50 -20.63
N ALA A 35 2.41 -0.58 -21.34
CA ALA A 35 2.14 -1.87 -20.70
C ALA A 35 3.37 -2.40 -19.95
N GLU A 36 4.56 -2.30 -20.55
CA GLU A 36 5.84 -2.65 -19.90
C GLU A 36 6.04 -1.87 -18.59
N LEU A 37 5.91 -0.55 -18.65
CA LEU A 37 6.11 0.33 -17.48
C LEU A 37 5.06 0.11 -16.38
N ILE A 38 3.83 -0.26 -16.74
CA ILE A 38 2.79 -0.63 -15.77
C ILE A 38 3.18 -1.89 -15.00
N GLU A 39 3.65 -2.92 -15.69
CA GLU A 39 4.06 -4.16 -15.04
C GLU A 39 5.32 -3.96 -14.19
N GLU A 40 6.27 -3.16 -14.68
CA GLU A 40 7.43 -2.75 -13.88
C GLU A 40 7.00 -2.00 -12.61
N TYR A 41 6.11 -1.00 -12.75
CA TYR A 41 5.60 -0.24 -11.62
C TYR A 41 4.88 -1.12 -10.60
N LYS A 42 4.05 -2.08 -11.05
CA LYS A 42 3.38 -3.02 -10.17
C LYS A 42 4.38 -3.89 -9.41
N SER A 43 5.39 -4.40 -10.11
CA SER A 43 6.41 -5.26 -9.52
C SER A 43 7.23 -4.54 -8.46
N LEU A 44 7.55 -3.26 -8.66
CA LEU A 44 8.42 -2.49 -7.78
C LEU A 44 7.67 -1.82 -6.63
N PHE A 45 6.47 -1.28 -6.91
CA PHE A 45 5.76 -0.39 -5.99
C PHE A 45 4.40 -0.92 -5.56
N ALA A 46 3.64 -1.54 -6.46
CA ALA A 46 2.28 -1.99 -6.17
C ALA A 46 2.26 -3.42 -5.58
N ASN A 47 3.07 -3.63 -4.54
CA ASN A 47 3.20 -4.90 -3.83
C ASN A 47 3.26 -4.64 -2.31
N PRO A 48 2.96 -5.65 -1.47
CA PRO A 48 2.89 -5.45 -0.02
C PRO A 48 4.28 -5.37 0.63
N TYR A 49 5.32 -5.84 -0.06
CA TYR A 49 6.68 -5.93 0.45
C TYR A 49 7.32 -4.55 0.57
N LYS A 50 7.04 -3.64 -0.37
CA LYS A 50 7.54 -2.27 -0.26
C LYS A 50 7.03 -1.55 0.98
N ALA A 51 5.76 -1.75 1.32
CA ALA A 51 5.17 -1.20 2.53
C ALA A 51 5.74 -1.86 3.81
N ALA A 52 6.08 -3.15 3.74
CA ALA A 52 6.73 -3.87 4.84
C ALA A 52 8.18 -3.41 5.06
N GLU A 53 8.96 -3.20 3.99
CA GLU A 53 10.33 -2.65 4.06
C GLU A 53 10.38 -1.29 4.77
N LEU A 54 9.35 -0.47 4.58
CA LEU A 54 9.22 0.85 5.20
C LEU A 54 8.65 0.81 6.64
N GLY A 55 8.24 -0.36 7.12
CA GLY A 55 7.63 -0.53 8.44
C GLY A 55 6.21 0.02 8.56
N TYR A 56 5.52 0.30 7.44
CA TYR A 56 4.10 0.65 7.46
C TYR A 56 3.20 -0.56 7.68
N VAL A 57 3.69 -1.74 7.29
CA VAL A 57 3.04 -3.03 7.52
C VAL A 57 4.01 -3.88 8.33
N ASP A 58 3.56 -4.40 9.47
CA ASP A 58 4.41 -5.22 10.33
C ASP A 58 4.85 -6.54 9.67
N GLU A 59 3.96 -7.17 8.91
CA GLU A 59 4.22 -8.48 8.30
C GLU A 59 3.37 -8.75 7.04
N VAL A 60 3.92 -9.53 6.11
CA VAL A 60 3.17 -10.15 5.01
C VAL A 60 2.88 -11.61 5.40
N ILE A 61 1.60 -11.97 5.55
CA ILE A 61 1.15 -13.27 6.10
C ILE A 61 0.36 -14.07 5.08
N ASP A 62 0.36 -15.40 5.19
CA ASP A 62 -0.57 -16.26 4.46
C ASP A 62 -2.02 -15.95 4.92
N PRO A 63 -3.01 -15.81 4.00
CA PRO A 63 -4.41 -15.62 4.37
C PRO A 63 -4.97 -16.64 5.37
N ALA A 64 -4.45 -17.86 5.40
CA ALA A 64 -4.84 -18.89 6.36
C ALA A 64 -4.40 -18.57 7.81
N GLU A 65 -3.33 -17.78 7.99
CA GLU A 65 -2.78 -17.40 9.30
C GLU A 65 -3.53 -16.23 9.94
N THR A 66 -4.42 -15.55 9.22
CA THR A 66 -5.07 -14.32 9.70
C THR A 66 -5.70 -14.46 11.06
N ARG A 67 -6.38 -15.58 11.32
CA ARG A 67 -7.04 -15.81 12.61
C ARG A 67 -6.03 -15.86 13.76
N SER A 68 -4.94 -16.62 13.62
CA SER A 68 -3.95 -16.76 14.69
C SER A 68 -3.23 -15.43 14.94
N ARG A 69 -2.89 -14.69 13.87
CA ARG A 69 -2.26 -13.36 13.96
C ARG A 69 -3.15 -12.36 14.69
N LEU A 70 -4.45 -12.34 14.36
CA LEU A 70 -5.41 -11.47 15.05
C LEU A 70 -5.54 -11.81 16.53
N VAL A 71 -5.61 -13.10 16.89
CA VAL A 71 -5.70 -13.51 18.30
C VAL A 71 -4.48 -13.04 19.08
N SER A 72 -3.26 -13.26 18.57
CA SER A 72 -2.03 -12.81 19.22
C SER A 72 -1.96 -11.28 19.34
N ALA A 73 -2.36 -10.54 18.30
CA ALA A 73 -2.39 -9.08 18.33
C ALA A 73 -3.37 -8.54 19.37
N PHE A 74 -4.57 -9.11 19.47
CA PHE A 74 -5.55 -8.71 20.47
C PHE A 74 -5.14 -9.05 21.89
N ASP A 75 -4.46 -10.19 22.10
CA ASP A 75 -3.91 -10.55 23.40
C ASP A 75 -2.83 -9.55 23.86
N MET A 76 -1.90 -9.21 22.96
CA MET A 76 -0.87 -8.20 23.21
C MET A 76 -1.46 -6.81 23.50
N LEU A 77 -2.53 -6.44 22.81
CA LEU A 77 -3.17 -5.11 22.92
C LEU A 77 -4.18 -5.01 24.07
N ARG A 78 -4.43 -6.08 24.83
CA ARG A 78 -5.50 -6.16 25.84
C ARG A 78 -5.49 -4.99 26.83
N ASP A 79 -4.31 -4.59 27.27
CA ASP A 79 -4.14 -3.57 28.32
C ASP A 79 -3.59 -2.24 27.78
N LYS A 80 -3.63 -2.02 26.46
CA LYS A 80 -3.15 -0.79 25.83
C LYS A 80 -3.97 0.42 26.31
N LYS A 81 -3.28 1.39 26.92
CA LYS A 81 -3.85 2.70 27.29
C LYS A 81 -3.17 3.80 26.48
N ASP A 82 -3.97 4.67 25.87
CA ASP A 82 -3.51 5.81 25.09
C ASP A 82 -4.26 7.08 25.53
N THR A 83 -3.62 8.23 25.41
CA THR A 83 -4.15 9.52 25.88
C THR A 83 -4.06 10.58 24.80
N ASN A 84 -5.11 11.36 24.64
CA ASN A 84 -5.13 12.50 23.73
C ASN A 84 -4.98 13.82 24.51
N PRO A 85 -4.49 14.90 23.86
CA PRO A 85 -4.54 16.25 24.43
C PRO A 85 -5.97 16.66 24.82
N TRP A 86 -6.11 17.41 25.91
CA TRP A 86 -7.41 17.85 26.42
C TRP A 86 -8.13 18.79 25.44
N LYS A 87 -9.41 18.53 25.20
CA LYS A 87 -10.33 19.34 24.39
C LYS A 87 -11.78 19.05 24.81
N LYS A 88 -12.70 20.00 24.59
CA LYS A 88 -14.14 19.77 24.84
C LYS A 88 -14.73 18.68 23.93
N HIS A 89 -14.40 18.75 22.64
CA HIS A 89 -14.73 17.76 21.61
C HIS A 89 -13.82 17.97 20.38
N GLY A 90 -13.91 17.10 19.38
CA GLY A 90 -13.26 17.29 18.07
C GLY A 90 -14.05 18.21 17.14
N ASN A 91 -13.52 18.44 15.95
CA ASN A 91 -14.20 19.14 14.86
C ASN A 91 -14.09 18.29 13.58
N ILE A 92 -14.91 17.24 13.50
CA ILE A 92 -14.97 16.38 12.31
C ILE A 92 -15.59 17.17 11.14
N PRO A 93 -15.11 17.03 9.90
CA PRO A 93 -15.77 17.65 8.74
C PRO A 93 -17.27 17.30 8.69
N LEU A 94 -18.12 18.31 8.47
CA LEU A 94 -19.58 18.18 8.32
C LEU A 94 -19.99 18.16 6.84
#